data_AF-A0A4V6R466-F1
#
_entry.id   AF-A0A4V6R466-F1
#
_cell.length_a   1.000
_cell.length_b   1.000
_cell.length_c   1.000
_cell.angle_alpha   90.00
_cell.angle_beta   90.00
_cell.angle_gamma   90.00
#
_symmetry.space_group_name_H-M   'P 1'
#
loop_
_entity.id
_entity.type
_entity.pdbx_description
1 polymer ?
#
loop_
_entity_poly.entity_id
_entity_poly.type
_entity_poly.pdbx_seq_one_letter_code
_entity_poly.pdbx_strand_id
1 'polypeptide(L)'
;MKKTMKLIMALAIMMLAFNNCSETKDAIDTLNNLECLEKLTRYSNNEDDLTCSEQISQLQSLKNSCPDDDGSIQTLINLLVETCED
;
A
#
# COMPACT_ATOMS: atom_id res chain seq x y z
N MET A 1 17.02 5.99 40.26
CA MET A 1 15.99 5.01 39.83
C MET A 1 15.24 5.42 38.55
N LYS A 2 14.82 6.68 38.38
CA LYS A 2 14.08 7.11 37.16
C LYS A 2 14.92 7.15 35.86
N LYS A 3 16.24 7.41 35.95
CA LYS A 3 17.14 7.48 34.78
C LYS A 3 17.49 6.10 34.21
N THR A 4 17.65 5.08 35.05
CA THR A 4 17.94 3.70 34.63
C THR A 4 16.72 3.04 33.98
N MET A 5 15.51 3.36 34.41
CA MET A 5 14.27 2.86 33.81
C MET A 5 14.06 3.36 32.36
N LYS A 6 14.39 4.62 32.07
CA LYS A 6 14.35 5.16 30.70
C LYS A 6 15.41 4.55 29.79
N LEU A 7 16.56 4.20 30.36
CA LEU A 7 17.69 3.64 29.60
C LEU A 7 17.42 2.18 29.19
N ILE A 8 16.76 1.39 30.05
CA ILE A 8 16.34 0.01 29.74
C ILE A 8 15.24 -0.01 28.67
N MET A 9 14.30 0.95 28.71
CA MET A 9 13.21 1.05 27.73
C MET A 9 13.73 1.48 26.34
N ALA A 10 14.70 2.40 26.29
CA ALA A 10 15.36 2.77 25.03
C ALA A 10 16.20 1.63 24.43
N LEU A 11 16.83 0.82 25.29
CA LEU A 11 17.63 -0.34 24.85
C LEU A 11 16.76 -1.46 24.26
N ALA A 12 15.57 -1.69 24.83
CA ALA A 12 14.61 -2.68 24.33
C ALA A 12 14.06 -2.31 22.94
N ILE A 13 13.82 -1.02 22.68
CA ILE A 13 13.36 -0.52 21.38
C ILE A 13 14.48 -0.66 20.32
N MET A 14 15.74 -0.45 20.70
CA MET A 14 16.88 -0.71 19.79
C MET A 14 17.03 -2.21 19.49
N MET A 15 16.89 -3.11 20.48
CA MET A 15 17.06 -4.55 20.25
C MET A 15 15.98 -5.17 19.35
N LEU A 16 14.76 -4.60 19.32
CA LEU A 16 13.70 -5.01 18.40
C LEU A 16 13.96 -4.56 16.96
N ALA A 17 14.68 -3.45 16.76
CA ALA A 17 14.97 -2.90 15.43
C ALA A 17 16.08 -3.65 14.66
N PHE A 18 16.87 -4.50 15.33
CA PHE A 18 18.03 -5.17 14.71
C PHE A 18 17.83 -6.67 14.40
N ASN A 19 16.71 -7.30 14.80
CA ASN A 19 16.58 -8.76 14.67
C ASN A 19 15.74 -9.28 13.50
N ASN A 20 14.86 -8.49 12.87
CA ASN A 20 14.00 -8.99 11.78
C ASN A 20 13.86 -8.00 10.61
N CYS A 21 14.89 -7.89 9.78
CA CYS A 21 14.77 -7.25 8.46
C CYS A 21 13.75 -7.96 7.55
N SER A 22 13.51 -9.27 7.74
CA SER A 22 12.58 -10.05 6.92
C SER A 22 11.11 -9.73 7.25
N GLU A 23 10.71 -9.82 8.52
CA GLU A 23 9.32 -9.53 8.92
C GLU A 23 8.93 -8.07 8.68
N THR A 24 9.89 -7.15 8.74
CA THR A 24 9.66 -5.73 8.42
C THR A 24 9.36 -5.56 6.93
N LYS A 25 10.05 -6.29 6.06
CA LYS A 25 9.78 -6.26 4.62
C LYS A 25 8.42 -6.87 4.29
N ASP A 26 8.09 -8.01 4.88
CA ASP A 26 6.79 -8.67 4.67
C ASP A 26 5.62 -7.79 5.16
N ALA A 27 5.80 -7.08 6.29
CA ALA A 27 4.84 -6.12 6.79
C ALA A 27 4.71 -4.90 5.85
N ILE A 28 5.83 -4.39 5.30
CA ILE A 28 5.81 -3.28 4.33
C ILE A 28 5.09 -3.69 3.04
N ASP A 29 5.38 -4.88 2.50
CA ASP A 29 4.76 -5.38 1.28
C ASP A 29 3.25 -5.62 1.50
N THR A 30 2.86 -6.10 2.68
CA THR A 30 1.44 -6.23 3.08
C THR A 30 0.74 -4.86 3.17
N LEU A 31 1.39 -3.86 3.78
CA LEU A 31 0.83 -2.50 3.90
C LEU A 31 0.69 -1.83 2.53
N ASN A 32 1.67 -2.00 1.65
CA ASN A 32 1.61 -1.48 0.28
C ASN A 32 0.46 -2.12 -0.51
N ASN A 33 0.25 -3.43 -0.40
CA ASN A 33 -0.89 -4.10 -1.04
C ASN A 33 -2.23 -3.60 -0.50
N LEU A 34 -2.32 -3.32 0.81
CA LEU A 34 -3.53 -2.78 1.41
C LEU A 34 -3.84 -1.36 0.91
N GLU A 35 -2.83 -0.49 0.83
CA GLU A 35 -2.96 0.87 0.29
C GLU A 35 -3.40 0.85 -1.19
N CYS A 36 -2.89 -0.12 -1.95
CA CYS A 36 -3.28 -0.34 -3.34
C CYS A 36 -4.76 -0.74 -3.48
N LEU A 37 -5.24 -1.65 -2.64
CA LEU A 37 -6.65 -2.06 -2.62
C LEU A 37 -7.58 -0.91 -2.19
N GLU A 38 -7.16 -0.09 -1.22
CA GLU A 38 -7.90 1.10 -0.81
C GLU A 38 -8.05 2.09 -1.97
N LYS A 39 -6.95 2.42 -2.66
CA LYS A 39 -6.97 3.31 -3.83
C LYS A 39 -7.83 2.75 -4.96
N LEU A 40 -7.71 1.45 -5.24
CA LEU A 40 -8.57 0.76 -6.22
C LEU A 40 -10.06 0.88 -5.88
N THR A 41 -10.42 0.71 -4.60
CA THR A 41 -11.81 0.83 -4.14
C THR A 41 -12.32 2.26 -4.30
N ARG A 42 -11.52 3.26 -3.92
CA ARG A 42 -11.86 4.68 -4.09
C ARG A 42 -12.07 5.05 -5.56
N TYR A 43 -11.18 4.58 -6.43
CA TYR A 43 -11.33 4.78 -7.88
C TYR A 43 -12.57 4.07 -8.41
N SER A 44 -12.82 2.81 -8.03
CA SER A 44 -14.01 2.07 -8.45
C SER A 44 -15.33 2.78 -8.09
N ASN A 45 -15.38 3.38 -6.90
CA ASN A 45 -16.55 4.13 -6.42
C ASN A 45 -16.65 5.55 -6.98
N ASN A 46 -15.66 5.98 -7.78
CA ASN A 46 -15.49 7.37 -8.23
C ASN A 46 -15.64 8.40 -7.09
N GLU A 47 -15.06 8.12 -5.92
CA GLU A 47 -15.22 9.00 -4.74
C GLU A 47 -14.64 10.40 -4.93
N ASP A 48 -13.71 10.54 -5.87
CA ASP A 48 -13.02 11.79 -6.19
C ASP A 48 -13.69 12.54 -7.37
N ASP A 49 -14.87 12.11 -7.85
CA ASP A 49 -15.61 12.69 -8.99
C ASP A 49 -14.72 12.92 -10.22
N LEU A 50 -13.83 11.95 -10.50
CA LEU A 50 -12.89 12.02 -11.61
C LEU A 50 -13.61 11.78 -12.94
N THR A 51 -13.13 12.44 -13.99
CA THR A 51 -13.47 12.04 -15.35
C THR A 51 -12.81 10.69 -15.68
N CYS A 52 -13.38 9.94 -16.63
CA CYS A 52 -12.78 8.69 -17.10
C CYS A 52 -11.30 8.84 -17.48
N SER A 53 -10.93 9.95 -18.15
CA SER A 53 -9.53 10.21 -18.51
C SER A 53 -8.62 10.40 -17.28
N GLU A 54 -9.10 11.06 -16.23
CA GLU A 54 -8.34 11.26 -14.99
C GLU A 54 -8.25 9.96 -14.21
N GLN A 55 -9.34 9.21 -14.13
CA GLN A 55 -9.42 7.91 -13.47
C GLN A 55 -8.49 6.89 -14.13
N ILE A 56 -8.46 6.81 -15.46
CA ILE A 56 -7.52 5.98 -16.22
C ILE A 56 -6.07 6.39 -15.92
N SER A 57 -5.77 7.69 -15.88
CA SER A 57 -4.43 8.17 -15.56
C SER A 57 -3.98 7.75 -14.14
N GLN A 58 -4.89 7.85 -13.17
CA GLN A 58 -4.64 7.44 -11.79
C GLN A 58 -4.49 5.91 -11.66
N LEU A 59 -5.32 5.13 -12.34
CA LEU A 59 -5.26 3.68 -12.38
C LEU A 59 -3.95 3.18 -13.02
N GLN A 60 -3.48 3.82 -14.09
CA GLN A 60 -2.18 3.52 -14.70
C GLN A 60 -1.00 3.88 -13.78
N SER A 61 -1.09 4.99 -13.03
CA SER A 61 -0.09 5.34 -12.02
C SER A 61 -0.05 4.30 -10.89
N LEU A 62 -1.23 3.84 -10.46
CA LEU A 62 -1.39 2.81 -9.45
C LEU A 62 -0.76 1.48 -9.90
N LYS A 63 -0.94 1.11 -11.17
CA LYS A 63 -0.36 -0.10 -11.77
C LYS A 63 1.16 -0.20 -11.63
N ASN A 64 1.86 0.93 -11.72
CA ASN A 64 3.32 0.98 -11.60
C ASN A 64 3.80 1.03 -10.14
N SER A 65 2.89 1.36 -9.21
CA SER A 65 3.20 1.62 -7.81
C SER A 65 2.87 0.43 -6.92
N CYS A 66 1.96 -0.44 -7.36
CA CYS A 66 1.47 -1.57 -6.60
C CYS A 66 2.26 -2.85 -6.88
N PRO A 67 2.79 -3.51 -5.84
CA PRO A 67 3.29 -4.88 -5.99
C PRO A 67 2.14 -5.78 -6.43
N ASP A 68 2.34 -6.57 -7.47
CA ASP A 68 1.30 -7.42 -8.05
C ASP A 68 1.87 -8.81 -8.31
N ASP A 69 2.15 -9.52 -7.22
CA ASP A 69 2.80 -10.83 -7.26
C ASP A 69 1.93 -11.91 -7.92
N ASP A 70 0.60 -11.76 -7.88
CA ASP A 70 -0.37 -12.74 -8.40
C ASP A 70 -1.18 -12.25 -9.62
N GLY A 71 -1.01 -11.00 -10.06
CA GLY A 71 -1.72 -10.44 -11.22
C GLY A 71 -3.12 -9.91 -10.91
N SER A 72 -3.60 -10.03 -9.67
CA SER A 72 -4.98 -9.68 -9.29
C SER A 72 -5.22 -8.17 -9.34
N ILE A 73 -4.25 -7.36 -8.93
CA ILE A 73 -4.34 -5.90 -8.92
C ILE A 73 -4.35 -5.38 -10.35
N GLN A 74 -3.50 -5.90 -11.24
CA GLN A 74 -3.53 -5.54 -12.66
C GLN A 74 -4.84 -5.91 -13.34
N THR A 75 -5.42 -7.07 -13.00
CA THR A 75 -6.69 -7.50 -13.56
C THR A 75 -7.82 -6.53 -13.18
N LEU A 76 -7.89 -6.12 -11.91
CA LEU A 76 -8.87 -5.13 -11.44
C LEU A 76 -8.67 -3.76 -12.09
N ILE A 77 -7.42 -3.31 -12.24
CA ILE A 77 -7.09 -2.05 -12.92
C ILE A 77 -7.58 -2.08 -14.37
N ASN A 78 -7.31 -3.16 -15.11
CA ASN A 78 -7.74 -3.28 -16.50
C ASN A 78 -9.26 -3.28 -16.64
N LEU A 79 -9.97 -4.00 -15.75
CA LEU A 79 -11.44 -4.02 -15.74
C LEU A 79 -12.02 -2.61 -15.52
N LEU A 80 -11.43 -1.84 -14.61
CA LEU A 80 -11.88 -0.46 -14.33
C LEU A 80 -11.60 0.49 -15.50
N VAL A 81 -10.46 0.32 -16.20
CA VAL A 81 -10.16 1.08 -17.42
C VAL A 81 -11.17 0.76 -18.51
N GLU A 82 -11.45 -0.52 -18.77
CA GLU A 82 -12.46 -0.94 -19.75
C GLU A 82 -13.85 -0.38 -19.42
N THR A 83 -14.25 -0.42 -18.15
CA THR A 83 -15.55 0.12 -17.68
C THR A 83 -15.66 1.64 -17.90
N CYS A 84 -14.55 2.36 -17.96
CA CYS A 84 -14.54 3.80 -18.23
C CYS A 84 -14.53 4.16 -19.72
N GLU A 85 -14.10 3.23 -20.58
CA GLU A 85 -14.00 3.41 -22.03
C GLU A 85 -15.26 2.93 -22.78
N ASP A 86 -16.06 2.03 -22.18
CA ASP A 86 -17.41 1.61 -22.65
C ASP A 86 -18.51 2.66 -22.33
#